data_AF-A0A5N4CY13-F1
#
_entry.id   AF-A0A5N4CY13-F1
#
_cell.length_a   1.000
_cell.length_b   1.000
_cell.length_c   1.000
_cell.angle_alpha   90.00
_cell.angle_beta   90.00
_cell.angle_gamma   90.00
#
_symmetry.space_group_name_H-M   'P 1'
#
loop_
_entity.id
_entity.type
_entity.pdbx_description
1 polymer ?
#
loop_
_entity_poly.entity_id
_entity_poly.type
_entity_poly.pdbx_seq_one_letter_code
_entity_poly.pdbx_strand_id
1 'polypeptide(L)'
;MVMVVRNPIIEKQSKDGKPVVEYQEEELLDKVYSSVLQQCYSMYKLFNGTFLRAMEDGGLKLLKERLEKFFHRYLQTLHLQSCDLLDIFGGISFFPLDKMTYLKIQSFINRVEESLSIVKYTAFLYNDQLIWSGLEQDDMRILYKYLTTSLFPRHIEPELAGRDSPIRAEMPGNLQHYGRFLTGPLNLNDPEAKCRFPKIFVNTDDTYEALHLIVYKAMSAAVCFMIEASVQPTLDFCRRLDSIVGPQLTVLASDICEQFNINKRISGFVLCCVFTLKHLTDLGRVRPSPRWRCDRLGSGVLSVPVVVALSEKEPQFKFIYFNHMNLAEKSTIHMRKTPSVSLTSVHPDLMKILGDINSDFTRVDEDEEIIVKAMSDYWVVGKKSDQRELYVILNQKNANLIEVNEEVKKLCATQFNNIFFLD
;
A
#
# COMPACT_ATOMS: atom_id res chain seq x y z
N MET A 1 -6.90 16.28 25.23
CA MET A 1 -6.99 16.62 23.80
C MET A 1 -8.44 16.45 23.38
N VAL A 2 -9.02 17.41 22.66
CA VAL A 2 -10.39 17.33 22.14
C VAL A 2 -10.27 17.40 20.62
N MET A 3 -10.77 16.39 19.92
CA MET A 3 -10.91 16.42 18.47
C MET A 3 -12.32 16.90 18.14
N VAL A 4 -12.45 17.96 17.35
CA VAL A 4 -13.73 18.48 16.89
C VAL A 4 -13.83 18.21 15.40
N VAL A 5 -14.74 17.32 15.01
CA VAL A 5 -15.07 17.03 13.62
C VAL A 5 -16.32 17.81 13.26
N ARG A 6 -16.33 18.49 12.12
CA ARG A 6 -17.52 19.18 11.62
C ARG A 6 -18.29 18.24 10.70
N ASN A 7 -19.61 18.18 10.89
CA ASN A 7 -20.49 17.48 9.96
C ASN A 7 -20.36 18.09 8.56
N PRO A 8 -20.41 17.28 7.49
CA PRO A 8 -20.48 17.78 6.13
C PRO A 8 -21.71 18.67 5.95
N ILE A 9 -21.56 19.77 5.21
CA ILE A 9 -22.61 20.75 4.98
C ILE A 9 -22.74 21.07 3.50
N ILE A 10 -23.98 21.25 3.05
CA ILE A 10 -24.31 21.81 1.74
C ILE A 10 -25.01 23.16 1.97
N GLU A 11 -24.50 24.22 1.35
CA GLU A 11 -25.17 25.50 1.32
C GLU A 11 -26.15 25.53 0.14
N LYS A 12 -27.46 25.44 0.42
CA LYS A 12 -28.50 25.62 -0.59
C LYS A 12 -28.96 27.08 -0.59
N GLN A 13 -29.09 27.66 -1.79
CA GLN A 13 -29.73 28.97 -1.94
C GLN A 13 -31.24 28.81 -1.71
N SER A 14 -31.76 29.41 -0.64
CA SER A 14 -33.20 29.49 -0.41
C SER A 14 -33.85 30.43 -1.42
N LYS A 15 -35.15 30.24 -1.65
CA LYS A 15 -36.00 31.14 -2.47
C LYS A 15 -35.99 32.60 -1.97
N ASP A 16 -35.63 32.82 -0.70
CA ASP A 16 -35.50 34.16 -0.08
C ASP A 16 -34.07 34.75 -0.14
N GLY A 17 -33.16 34.15 -0.92
CA GLY A 17 -31.80 34.68 -1.13
C GLY A 17 -30.84 34.53 0.06
N LYS A 18 -31.26 33.90 1.16
CA LYS A 18 -30.38 33.54 2.29
C LYS A 18 -29.81 32.12 2.10
N PRO A 19 -28.50 31.91 2.32
CA PRO A 19 -27.92 30.58 2.30
C PRO A 19 -28.46 29.78 3.49
N VAL A 20 -29.02 28.61 3.21
CA VAL A 20 -29.44 27.63 4.23
C VAL A 20 -28.38 26.55 4.27
N VAL A 21 -27.81 26.35 5.46
CA VAL A 21 -26.84 25.28 5.73
C VAL A 21 -27.62 24.00 6.01
N GLU A 22 -27.44 23.00 5.17
CA GLU A 22 -28.03 21.68 5.34
C GLU A 22 -26.94 20.68 5.73
N TYR A 23 -27.06 20.11 6.92
CA TYR A 23 -26.14 19.07 7.39
C TYR A 23 -26.42 17.75 6.68
N GLN A 24 -25.38 17.15 6.11
CA GLN A 24 -25.47 15.83 5.48
C GLN A 24 -25.12 14.77 6.53
N GLU A 25 -26.04 14.54 7.47
CA GLU A 25 -25.87 13.46 8.47
C GLU A 25 -25.73 12.09 7.82
N GLU A 26 -26.35 11.93 6.63
CA GLU A 26 -26.30 10.70 5.84
C GLU A 26 -24.92 10.33 5.29
N GLU A 27 -23.99 11.29 5.20
CA GLU A 27 -22.60 11.05 4.80
C GLU A 27 -21.74 10.57 5.97
N LEU A 28 -22.28 10.58 7.21
CA LEU A 28 -21.56 10.13 8.39
C LEU A 28 -21.76 8.62 8.61
N LEU A 29 -20.72 7.85 8.29
CA LEU A 29 -20.69 6.42 8.56
C LEU A 29 -20.04 6.16 9.93
N ASP A 30 -20.84 6.10 10.99
CA ASP A 30 -20.36 5.91 12.38
C ASP A 30 -19.39 4.73 12.54
N LYS A 31 -19.67 3.62 11.84
CA LYS A 31 -18.80 2.44 11.84
C LYS A 31 -17.43 2.73 11.25
N VAL A 32 -17.37 3.48 10.14
CA VAL A 32 -16.10 3.93 9.53
C VAL A 32 -15.32 4.77 10.52
N TYR A 33 -15.96 5.77 11.15
CA TYR A 33 -15.28 6.63 12.13
C TYR A 33 -14.79 5.87 13.36
N SER A 34 -15.57 4.90 13.86
CA SER A 34 -15.16 4.01 14.95
C SER A 34 -13.92 3.20 14.56
N SER A 35 -13.91 2.59 13.38
CA SER A 35 -12.75 1.87 12.85
C SER A 35 -11.52 2.78 12.66
N VAL A 36 -11.71 4.02 12.18
CA VAL A 36 -10.63 5.00 12.06
C VAL A 36 -10.02 5.32 13.43
N LEU A 37 -10.83 5.50 14.47
CA LEU A 37 -10.33 5.75 15.84
C LEU A 37 -9.54 4.55 16.39
N GLN A 38 -10.01 3.32 16.16
CA GLN A 38 -9.28 2.12 16.54
C GLN A 38 -7.91 2.06 15.82
N GLN A 39 -7.89 2.38 14.53
CA GLN A 39 -6.65 2.42 13.75
C GLN A 39 -5.70 3.52 14.19
N CYS A 40 -6.23 4.66 14.66
CA CYS A 40 -5.43 5.72 15.27
C CYS A 40 -4.70 5.20 16.51
N TYR A 41 -5.38 4.41 17.36
CA TYR A 41 -4.74 3.74 18.48
C TYR A 41 -3.72 2.69 18.01
N SER A 42 -4.04 1.86 17.03
CA SER A 42 -3.11 0.85 16.51
C SER A 42 -1.82 1.49 15.98
N MET A 43 -1.92 2.62 15.27
CA MET A 43 -0.76 3.37 14.81
C MET A 43 0.04 3.99 15.97
N TYR A 44 -0.65 4.50 17.01
CA TYR A 44 0.02 4.94 18.24
C TYR A 44 0.77 3.78 18.89
N LYS A 45 0.12 2.62 19.01
CA LYS A 45 0.64 1.39 19.62
C LYS A 45 1.93 0.95 18.94
N LEU A 46 1.96 0.98 17.61
CA LEU A 46 3.14 0.65 16.82
C LEU A 46 4.38 1.48 17.20
N PHE A 47 4.26 2.77 17.52
CA PHE A 47 5.42 3.63 17.78
C PHE A 47 5.66 3.97 19.26
N ASN A 48 4.66 3.80 20.13
CA ASN A 48 4.74 4.23 21.54
C ASN A 48 4.43 3.11 22.53
N GLY A 49 4.02 1.94 22.04
CA GLY A 49 3.51 0.85 22.88
C GLY A 49 2.08 1.09 23.35
N THR A 50 1.60 0.23 24.24
CA THR A 50 0.25 0.34 24.81
C THR A 50 0.14 1.51 25.79
N PHE A 51 -1.08 2.01 26.00
CA PHE A 51 -1.32 3.02 27.04
C PHE A 51 -1.00 2.50 28.44
N LEU A 52 -1.29 1.22 28.70
CA LEU A 52 -0.94 0.56 29.96
C LEU A 52 0.56 0.63 30.22
N ARG A 53 1.39 0.35 29.21
CA ARG A 53 2.84 0.40 29.41
C ARG A 53 3.36 1.80 29.69
N ALA A 54 2.83 2.80 28.99
CA ALA A 54 3.19 4.19 29.25
C ALA A 54 2.78 4.65 30.67
N MET A 55 1.66 4.12 31.19
CA MET A 55 1.22 4.36 32.56
C MET A 55 2.12 3.70 33.59
N GLU A 56 2.59 2.48 33.33
CA GLU A 56 3.56 1.79 34.20
C GLU A 56 4.92 2.50 34.24
N ASP A 57 5.41 2.96 33.09
CA ASP A 57 6.75 3.57 32.96
C ASP A 57 6.85 4.94 33.66
N GLY A 58 5.80 5.76 33.64
CA GLY A 58 5.87 7.15 34.10
C GLY A 58 4.53 7.78 34.48
N GLY A 59 3.52 6.95 34.71
CA GLY A 59 2.19 7.38 35.16
C GLY A 59 1.44 8.26 34.17
N LEU A 60 0.42 8.94 34.70
CA LEU A 60 -0.49 9.77 33.90
C LEU A 60 0.22 10.92 33.18
N LYS A 61 1.29 11.47 33.75
CA LYS A 61 2.02 12.59 33.17
C LYS A 61 2.73 12.17 31.88
N LEU A 62 3.49 11.08 31.92
CA LEU A 62 4.19 10.56 30.74
C LEU A 62 3.22 10.14 29.64
N LEU A 63 2.10 9.49 30.00
CA LEU A 63 1.07 9.13 29.02
C LEU A 63 0.53 10.39 28.33
N LYS A 64 0.17 11.44 29.07
CA LYS A 64 -0.34 12.69 28.50
C LYS A 64 0.67 13.32 27.52
N GLU A 65 1.95 13.36 27.89
CA GLU A 65 3.02 13.89 27.03
C GLU A 65 3.19 13.07 25.75
N ARG A 66 3.17 11.73 25.82
CA ARG A 66 3.25 10.85 24.63
C ARG A 66 2.04 11.02 23.72
N LEU A 67 0.83 11.06 24.29
CA LEU A 67 -0.41 11.27 23.56
C LEU A 67 -0.41 12.60 22.81
N GLU A 68 -0.09 13.69 23.51
CA GLU A 68 -0.06 15.03 22.93
C GLU A 68 0.97 15.10 21.78
N LYS A 69 2.19 14.61 22.01
CA LYS A 69 3.25 14.62 20.99
C LYS A 69 2.86 13.83 19.73
N PHE A 70 2.24 12.66 19.88
CA PHE A 70 1.87 11.82 18.75
C PHE A 70 0.64 12.36 18.02
N PHE A 71 -0.48 12.53 18.74
CA PHE A 71 -1.76 12.87 18.13
C PHE A 71 -1.79 14.29 17.59
N HIS A 72 -1.03 15.23 18.15
CA HIS A 72 -0.95 16.59 17.63
C HIS A 72 -0.56 16.64 16.15
N ARG A 73 0.37 15.76 15.72
CA ARG A 73 0.77 15.66 14.31
C ARG A 73 -0.08 14.65 13.55
N TYR A 74 -0.36 13.50 14.17
CA TYR A 74 -1.02 12.41 13.48
C TYR A 74 -2.45 12.76 13.05
N LEU A 75 -3.24 13.43 13.91
CA LEU A 75 -4.60 13.81 13.56
C LEU A 75 -4.67 14.80 12.39
N GLN A 76 -3.64 15.62 12.16
CA GLN A 76 -3.57 16.54 11.03
C GLN A 76 -3.40 15.81 9.69
N THR A 77 -2.95 14.55 9.72
CA THR A 77 -2.78 13.72 8.51
C THR A 77 -4.03 12.88 8.21
N LEU A 78 -5.04 12.91 9.07
CA LEU A 78 -6.28 12.16 8.86
C LEU A 78 -7.21 12.91 7.91
N HIS A 79 -7.49 12.30 6.77
CA HIS A 79 -8.49 12.78 5.83
C HIS A 79 -9.83 12.10 6.09
N LEU A 80 -10.54 12.54 7.13
CA LEU A 80 -11.80 11.94 7.57
C LEU A 80 -12.88 11.94 6.47
N GLN A 81 -12.90 12.95 5.60
CA GLN A 81 -13.85 13.06 4.49
C GLN A 81 -13.67 11.99 3.41
N SER A 82 -12.50 11.37 3.35
CA SER A 82 -12.19 10.35 2.35
C SER A 82 -12.15 8.94 2.91
N CYS A 83 -12.50 8.77 4.19
CA CYS A 83 -12.56 7.45 4.79
C CYS A 83 -13.75 6.66 4.25
N ASP A 84 -13.49 5.41 3.89
CA ASP A 84 -14.48 4.53 3.27
C ASP A 84 -14.46 3.12 3.87
N LEU A 85 -15.17 2.20 3.22
CA LEU A 85 -15.25 0.80 3.64
C LEU A 85 -13.89 0.08 3.64
N LEU A 86 -12.93 0.48 2.79
CA LEU A 86 -11.57 -0.09 2.83
C LEU A 86 -10.85 0.32 4.11
N ASP A 87 -11.12 1.52 4.64
CA ASP A 87 -10.64 1.93 5.95
C ASP A 87 -11.34 1.16 7.09
N ILE A 88 -12.49 0.51 6.90
CA ILE A 88 -13.03 -0.45 7.89
C ILE A 88 -12.21 -1.74 7.85
N PHE A 89 -12.01 -2.29 6.66
CA PHE A 89 -11.29 -3.55 6.48
C PHE A 89 -9.83 -3.47 6.83
N GLY A 90 -9.18 -2.32 6.58
CA GLY A 90 -7.75 -2.10 6.84
C GLY A 90 -6.89 -3.27 6.38
N GLY A 91 -7.16 -3.82 5.20
CA GLY A 91 -6.58 -5.07 4.76
C GLY A 91 -5.19 -4.92 4.15
N ILE A 92 -4.65 -6.06 3.73
CA ILE A 92 -3.33 -6.18 3.11
C ILE A 92 -3.53 -6.60 1.66
N SER A 93 -3.00 -5.80 0.73
CA SER A 93 -2.93 -6.21 -0.66
C SER A 93 -1.74 -7.15 -0.85
N PHE A 94 -2.02 -8.41 -1.22
CA PHE A 94 -0.98 -9.40 -1.52
C PHE A 94 -0.60 -9.40 -3.00
N PHE A 95 0.70 -9.50 -3.30
CA PHE A 95 1.19 -9.58 -4.67
C PHE A 95 1.10 -11.03 -5.17
N PRO A 96 0.39 -11.32 -6.28
CA PRO A 96 0.30 -12.68 -6.79
C PRO A 96 1.62 -13.10 -7.45
N LEU A 97 2.17 -14.23 -7.00
CA LEU A 97 3.40 -14.82 -7.55
C LEU A 97 3.17 -16.27 -7.96
N ASP A 98 3.92 -16.70 -8.97
CA ASP A 98 4.08 -18.11 -9.26
C ASP A 98 4.98 -18.78 -8.21
N LYS A 99 4.85 -20.11 -8.11
CA LYS A 99 5.55 -20.91 -7.09
C LYS A 99 7.07 -20.77 -7.14
N MET A 100 7.67 -20.68 -8.34
CA MET A 100 9.12 -20.62 -8.48
C MET A 100 9.67 -19.27 -8.00
N THR A 101 8.98 -18.20 -8.33
CA THR A 101 9.37 -16.84 -7.95
C THR A 101 9.22 -16.61 -6.46
N TYR A 102 8.15 -17.13 -5.86
CA TYR A 102 7.98 -17.12 -4.41
C TYR A 102 9.13 -17.85 -3.70
N LEU A 103 9.52 -19.05 -4.18
CA LEU A 103 10.65 -19.79 -3.62
C LEU A 103 11.99 -19.07 -3.77
N LYS A 104 12.21 -18.37 -4.89
CA LYS A 104 13.41 -17.52 -5.07
C LYS A 104 13.46 -16.42 -4.01
N ILE A 105 12.34 -15.75 -3.75
CA ILE A 105 12.26 -14.69 -2.74
C ILE A 105 12.48 -15.26 -1.35
N GLN A 106 11.85 -16.39 -1.02
CA GLN A 106 12.06 -17.05 0.27
C GLN A 106 13.53 -17.48 0.46
N SER A 107 14.16 -18.02 -0.58
CA SER A 107 15.59 -18.38 -0.55
C SER A 107 16.48 -17.14 -0.33
N PHE A 108 16.12 -16.02 -0.94
CA PHE A 108 16.80 -14.74 -0.71
C PHE A 108 16.64 -14.26 0.73
N ILE A 109 15.43 -14.30 1.30
CA ILE A 109 15.16 -13.90 2.68
C ILE A 109 15.94 -14.77 3.66
N ASN A 110 15.87 -16.10 3.51
CA ASN A 110 16.60 -17.04 4.36
C ASN A 110 18.10 -16.75 4.36
N ARG A 111 18.69 -16.50 3.18
CA ARG A 111 20.12 -16.17 3.06
C ARG A 111 20.46 -14.84 3.74
N VAL A 112 19.57 -13.85 3.66
CA VAL A 112 19.78 -12.54 4.31
C VAL A 112 19.69 -12.67 5.82
N GLU A 113 18.71 -13.40 6.35
CA GLU A 113 18.55 -13.66 7.79
C GLU A 113 19.72 -14.47 8.36
N GLU A 114 20.25 -15.44 7.61
CA GLU A 114 21.46 -16.18 7.98
C GLU A 114 22.70 -15.27 7.99
N SER A 115 22.84 -14.38 6.99
CA SER A 115 23.99 -13.48 6.86
C SER A 115 23.97 -12.31 7.86
N LEU A 116 22.77 -11.92 8.31
CA LEU A 116 22.52 -10.79 9.19
C LEU A 116 21.78 -11.28 10.45
N SER A 117 22.47 -12.06 11.29
CA SER A 117 21.91 -12.71 12.49
C SER A 117 21.23 -11.77 13.52
N ILE A 118 21.44 -10.47 13.38
CA ILE A 118 20.79 -9.42 14.19
C ILE A 118 19.35 -9.12 13.74
N VAL A 119 18.98 -9.50 12.51
CA VAL A 119 17.63 -9.33 11.97
C VAL A 119 16.73 -10.41 12.56
N LYS A 120 15.67 -9.99 13.25
CA LYS A 120 14.71 -10.90 13.88
C LYS A 120 13.55 -11.22 12.96
N TYR A 121 13.04 -10.22 12.24
CA TYR A 121 11.95 -10.38 11.30
C TYR A 121 12.26 -9.65 9.98
N THR A 122 11.75 -10.20 8.89
CA THR A 122 11.82 -9.62 7.55
C THR A 122 10.43 -9.54 6.93
N ALA A 123 10.13 -8.46 6.21
CA ALA A 123 8.97 -8.37 5.34
C ALA A 123 9.38 -7.92 3.94
N PHE A 124 8.78 -8.51 2.91
CA PHE A 124 9.07 -8.24 1.51
C PHE A 124 7.82 -7.74 0.80
N LEU A 125 7.94 -6.60 0.12
CA LEU A 125 6.88 -5.97 -0.65
C LEU A 125 7.34 -5.69 -2.08
N TYR A 126 6.41 -5.73 -3.02
CA TYR A 126 6.62 -5.32 -4.40
C TYR A 126 5.44 -4.49 -4.88
N ASN A 127 5.71 -3.30 -5.44
CA ASN A 127 4.68 -2.31 -5.81
C ASN A 127 3.69 -2.07 -4.65
N ASP A 128 4.21 -1.88 -3.45
CA ASP A 128 3.44 -1.65 -2.22
C ASP A 128 2.51 -2.80 -1.83
N GLN A 129 2.59 -3.97 -2.48
CA GLN A 129 1.85 -5.18 -2.14
C GLN A 129 2.75 -6.17 -1.39
N LEU A 130 2.20 -6.84 -0.37
CA LEU A 130 2.93 -7.78 0.48
C LEU A 130 3.16 -9.11 -0.26
N ILE A 131 4.38 -9.63 -0.16
CA ILE A 131 4.74 -10.97 -0.67
C ILE A 131 5.03 -11.91 0.50
N TRP A 132 5.81 -11.44 1.47
CA TRP A 132 6.25 -12.24 2.61
C TRP A 132 6.34 -11.37 3.86
N SER A 133 6.02 -11.95 5.01
CA SER A 133 6.27 -11.35 6.32
C SER A 133 6.62 -12.43 7.33
N GLY A 134 7.64 -12.16 8.15
CA GLY A 134 7.92 -12.93 9.36
C GLY A 134 7.18 -12.43 10.61
N LEU A 135 6.42 -11.34 10.52
CA LEU A 135 5.58 -10.84 11.61
C LEU A 135 4.23 -11.55 11.64
N GLU A 136 3.61 -11.56 12.82
CA GLU A 136 2.21 -11.93 12.98
C GLU A 136 1.28 -11.02 12.19
N GLN A 137 0.09 -11.54 11.84
CA GLN A 137 -0.82 -10.86 10.91
C GLN A 137 -1.29 -9.50 11.43
N ASP A 138 -1.61 -9.40 12.72
CA ASP A 138 -2.11 -8.16 13.33
C ASP A 138 -1.06 -7.06 13.34
N ASP A 139 0.18 -7.38 13.70
CA ASP A 139 1.28 -6.40 13.66
C ASP A 139 1.66 -6.04 12.23
N MET A 140 1.71 -7.02 11.33
CA MET A 140 1.98 -6.77 9.92
C MET A 140 0.91 -5.87 9.30
N ARG A 141 -0.36 -6.02 9.67
CA ARG A 141 -1.45 -5.14 9.20
C ARG A 141 -1.19 -3.67 9.54
N ILE A 142 -0.79 -3.40 10.79
CA ILE A 142 -0.51 -2.04 11.26
C ILE A 142 0.74 -1.49 10.58
N LEU A 143 1.80 -2.31 10.46
CA LEU A 143 3.02 -1.94 9.77
C LEU A 143 2.76 -1.67 8.29
N TYR A 144 2.01 -2.53 7.61
CA TYR A 144 1.63 -2.40 6.21
C TYR A 144 0.93 -1.06 5.97
N LYS A 145 -0.06 -0.73 6.81
CA LYS A 145 -0.72 0.58 6.75
C LYS A 145 0.26 1.73 6.91
N TYR A 146 1.21 1.67 7.85
CA TYR A 146 2.24 2.71 7.99
C TYR A 146 3.10 2.84 6.73
N LEU A 147 3.55 1.70 6.17
CA LEU A 147 4.39 1.67 4.98
C LEU A 147 3.69 2.33 3.79
N THR A 148 2.45 1.94 3.49
CA THR A 148 1.72 2.39 2.29
C THR A 148 1.11 3.78 2.42
N THR A 149 0.69 4.18 3.63
CA THR A 149 0.02 5.50 3.82
C THR A 149 0.99 6.62 4.18
N SER A 150 2.13 6.29 4.81
CA SER A 150 3.02 7.31 5.38
C SER A 150 4.44 7.22 4.84
N LEU A 151 5.05 6.04 4.80
CA LEU A 151 6.46 5.92 4.44
C LEU A 151 6.67 6.05 2.93
N PHE A 152 6.06 5.17 2.12
CA PHE A 152 6.30 5.15 0.67
C PHE A 152 5.87 6.44 -0.03
N PRO A 153 4.70 7.05 0.25
CA PRO A 153 4.29 8.30 -0.41
C PRO A 153 5.29 9.44 -0.25
N ARG A 154 5.94 9.56 0.92
CA ARG A 154 6.98 10.58 1.17
C ARG A 154 8.22 10.42 0.30
N HIS A 155 8.41 9.24 -0.29
CA HIS A 155 9.56 8.90 -1.12
C HIS A 155 9.19 8.73 -2.61
N ILE A 156 7.93 8.96 -2.99
CA ILE A 156 7.44 8.96 -4.40
C ILE A 156 7.61 10.35 -5.05
N GLU A 157 7.35 11.45 -4.32
CA GLU A 157 7.49 12.82 -4.84
C GLU A 157 8.88 13.15 -5.42
N PRO A 158 10.01 12.63 -4.89
CA PRO A 158 11.33 12.81 -5.50
C PRO A 158 11.56 12.04 -6.81
N GLU A 159 10.74 11.02 -7.12
CA GLU A 159 10.90 10.19 -8.34
C GLU A 159 10.12 10.79 -9.54
N LEU A 160 9.06 11.55 -9.28
CA LEU A 160 8.17 12.14 -10.31
C LEU A 160 8.52 13.59 -10.69
N ALA A 161 9.24 14.32 -9.84
CA ALA A 161 9.70 15.67 -10.16
C ALA A 161 10.78 15.60 -11.25
N GLY A 162 10.41 16.01 -12.46
CA GLY A 162 11.30 16.13 -13.61
C GLY A 162 12.55 16.94 -13.33
N ARG A 163 13.59 16.67 -14.12
CA ARG A 163 14.99 17.12 -14.06
C ARG A 163 15.27 18.65 -13.98
N ASP A 164 14.29 19.52 -13.79
CA ASP A 164 14.42 20.96 -14.01
C ASP A 164 14.49 21.81 -12.73
N SER A 165 14.83 21.23 -11.58
CA SER A 165 15.16 22.01 -10.37
C SER A 165 16.68 22.07 -10.15
N PRO A 166 17.29 23.27 -10.04
CA PRO A 166 18.74 23.44 -9.88
C PRO A 166 19.26 23.07 -8.48
N ILE A 167 18.39 22.55 -7.59
CA ILE A 167 18.74 22.14 -6.23
C ILE A 167 18.96 20.62 -6.24
N ARG A 168 20.03 20.17 -6.90
CA ARG A 168 20.43 18.76 -6.86
C ARG A 168 21.58 18.62 -5.88
N ALA A 169 21.29 18.14 -4.68
CA ALA A 169 22.28 17.33 -3.98
C ALA A 169 22.46 16.07 -4.86
N GLU A 170 23.67 15.86 -5.35
CA GLU A 170 24.02 14.68 -6.13
C GLU A 170 23.51 13.44 -5.40
N MET A 171 22.60 12.69 -6.03
CA MET A 171 22.05 11.47 -5.43
C MET A 171 23.21 10.47 -5.31
N PRO A 172 23.64 10.06 -4.10
CA PRO A 172 24.73 9.11 -3.92
C PRO A 172 24.19 7.70 -4.19
N GLY A 173 23.92 7.41 -5.45
CA GLY A 173 23.62 6.06 -5.90
C GLY A 173 24.91 5.26 -5.96
N ASN A 174 24.93 4.08 -5.35
CA ASN A 174 25.96 3.10 -5.62
C ASN A 174 25.86 2.74 -7.12
N LEU A 175 26.91 2.96 -7.93
CA LEU A 175 26.88 2.76 -9.39
C LEU A 175 26.56 1.31 -9.81
N GLN A 176 26.52 0.38 -8.86
CA GLN A 176 26.39 -1.06 -9.07
C GLN A 176 24.96 -1.60 -8.91
N HIS A 177 24.08 -0.94 -8.15
CA HIS A 177 22.69 -1.39 -7.93
C HIS A 177 21.74 -0.23 -7.57
N TYR A 178 20.43 -0.45 -7.72
CA TYR A 178 19.39 0.57 -7.49
C TYR A 178 18.87 0.64 -6.04
N GLY A 179 19.53 -0.07 -5.13
CA GLY A 179 19.13 -0.17 -3.73
C GLY A 179 19.44 1.09 -2.91
N ARG A 180 18.53 1.44 -1.99
CA ARG A 180 18.63 2.60 -1.10
C ARG A 180 17.85 2.40 0.21
N PHE A 181 18.29 3.07 1.27
CA PHE A 181 17.58 3.13 2.54
C PHE A 181 16.45 4.19 2.50
N LEU A 182 15.24 3.81 2.91
CA LEU A 182 14.14 4.74 3.20
C LEU A 182 14.14 5.17 4.67
N THR A 183 14.58 4.27 5.57
CA THR A 183 14.89 4.60 6.97
C THR A 183 16.36 4.30 7.25
N GLY A 184 17.06 5.23 7.89
CA GLY A 184 18.50 5.13 8.14
C GLY A 184 19.34 6.20 7.41
N PRO A 185 20.63 5.94 7.15
CA PRO A 185 21.53 6.91 6.54
C PRO A 185 21.18 7.13 5.07
N LEU A 186 21.07 8.40 4.66
CA LEU A 186 20.82 8.79 3.26
C LEU A 186 22.04 8.59 2.36
N ASN A 187 23.24 8.67 2.95
CA ASN A 187 24.50 8.49 2.25
C ASN A 187 25.42 7.57 3.06
N LEU A 188 25.78 6.41 2.50
CA LEU A 188 26.66 5.44 3.15
C LEU A 188 28.15 5.84 3.11
N ASN A 189 28.51 6.76 2.22
CA ASN A 189 29.86 7.25 2.04
C ASN A 189 30.20 8.38 3.01
N ASP A 190 29.19 9.00 3.63
CA ASP A 190 29.38 10.03 4.64
C ASP A 190 29.63 9.39 6.02
N PRO A 191 30.83 9.54 6.61
CA PRO A 191 31.14 8.98 7.93
C PRO A 191 30.34 9.64 9.07
N GLU A 192 29.76 10.83 8.86
CA GLU A 192 28.91 11.53 9.84
C GLU A 192 27.41 11.29 9.62
N ALA A 193 27.04 10.41 8.69
CA ALA A 193 25.66 10.11 8.38
C ALA A 193 24.89 9.63 9.62
N LYS A 194 23.83 10.34 9.99
CA LYS A 194 22.98 9.99 11.12
C LYS A 194 22.11 8.78 10.78
N CYS A 195 22.43 7.63 11.37
CA CYS A 195 21.57 6.44 11.34
C CYS A 195 20.35 6.64 12.25
N ARG A 196 19.20 7.02 11.68
CA ARG A 196 17.93 7.14 12.40
C ARG A 196 16.95 6.09 11.92
N PHE A 197 16.63 5.14 12.79
CA PHE A 197 15.64 4.10 12.53
C PHE A 197 14.41 4.33 13.43
N PRO A 198 13.19 4.33 12.87
CA PRO A 198 11.99 4.32 13.68
C PRO A 198 11.99 3.13 14.63
N LYS A 199 11.71 3.39 15.90
CA LYS A 199 11.47 2.34 16.89
C LYS A 199 10.00 1.95 16.83
N ILE A 200 9.74 0.66 16.64
CA ILE A 200 8.40 0.08 16.61
C ILE A 200 8.23 -0.94 17.75
N PHE A 201 6.98 -1.18 18.13
CA PHE A 201 6.57 -2.17 19.13
C PHE A 201 5.64 -3.19 18.48
N VAL A 202 5.96 -4.47 18.64
CA VAL A 202 5.23 -5.63 18.11
C VAL A 202 5.03 -6.66 19.21
N ASN A 203 4.17 -7.66 18.97
CA ASN A 203 3.80 -8.71 19.92
C ASN A 203 3.36 -8.12 21.27
N THR A 204 2.63 -7.01 21.23
CA THR A 204 2.35 -6.19 22.43
C THR A 204 1.49 -6.91 23.47
N ASP A 205 0.81 -7.97 23.05
CA ASP A 205 -0.09 -8.76 23.88
C ASP A 205 0.62 -9.97 24.51
N ASP A 206 1.79 -10.35 24.00
CA ASP A 206 2.60 -11.50 24.46
C ASP A 206 4.00 -11.08 24.92
N THR A 207 5.00 -11.16 24.04
CA THR A 207 6.42 -10.96 24.38
C THR A 207 6.82 -9.50 24.53
N TYR A 208 5.99 -8.56 24.07
CA TYR A 208 6.20 -7.12 24.04
C TYR A 208 7.60 -6.74 23.53
N GLU A 209 7.74 -6.67 22.21
CA GLU A 209 9.05 -6.50 21.60
C GLU A 209 9.22 -5.11 21.04
N ALA A 210 10.39 -4.52 21.31
CA ALA A 210 10.78 -3.25 20.74
C ALA A 210 11.83 -3.48 19.65
N LEU A 211 11.58 -2.99 18.44
CA LEU A 211 12.42 -3.22 17.27
C LEU A 211 12.78 -1.90 16.56
N HIS A 212 13.94 -1.85 15.91
CA HIS A 212 14.30 -0.83 14.93
C HIS A 212 13.84 -1.27 13.54
N LEU A 213 13.08 -0.42 12.86
CA LEU A 213 12.59 -0.65 11.50
C LEU A 213 13.55 -0.07 10.45
N ILE A 214 14.18 -0.94 9.67
CA ILE A 214 15.01 -0.59 8.53
C ILE A 214 14.25 -0.92 7.25
N VAL A 215 13.98 0.08 6.41
CA VAL A 215 13.30 -0.13 5.13
C VAL A 215 14.28 0.15 4.01
N TYR A 216 14.54 -0.86 3.19
CA TYR A 216 15.44 -0.81 2.05
C TYR A 216 14.66 -1.03 0.76
N LYS A 217 14.78 -0.14 -0.21
CA LYS A 217 14.04 -0.17 -1.48
C LYS A 217 15.01 -0.28 -2.66
N ALA A 218 14.71 -1.14 -3.62
CA ALA A 218 15.36 -1.15 -4.93
C ALA A 218 14.28 -1.29 -6.01
N MET A 219 14.20 -0.32 -6.93
CA MET A 219 13.14 -0.26 -7.94
C MET A 219 11.74 -0.33 -7.29
N SER A 220 10.90 -1.28 -7.70
CA SER A 220 9.57 -1.55 -7.16
C SER A 220 9.56 -2.45 -5.92
N ALA A 221 10.70 -3.03 -5.53
CA ALA A 221 10.79 -3.94 -4.39
C ALA A 221 11.23 -3.18 -3.13
N ALA A 222 10.60 -3.49 -2.00
CA ALA A 222 10.97 -2.98 -0.69
C ALA A 222 11.09 -4.14 0.30
N VAL A 223 12.17 -4.13 1.09
CA VAL A 223 12.41 -5.09 2.15
C VAL A 223 12.52 -4.34 3.47
N CYS A 224 11.74 -4.79 4.45
CA CYS A 224 11.73 -4.28 5.80
C CYS A 224 12.50 -5.27 6.69
N PHE A 225 13.55 -4.80 7.35
CA PHE A 225 14.29 -5.55 8.35
C PHE A 225 13.98 -4.99 9.73
N MET A 226 13.69 -5.87 10.67
CA MET A 226 13.34 -5.51 12.02
C MET A 226 14.36 -6.13 12.97
N ILE A 227 15.05 -5.26 13.70
CA ILE A 227 16.18 -5.60 14.56
C ILE A 227 15.83 -5.26 15.99
N GLU A 228 16.28 -6.04 16.97
CA GLU A 228 16.02 -5.75 18.38
C GLU A 228 16.47 -4.34 18.79
N ALA A 229 15.62 -3.59 19.50
CA ALA A 229 15.91 -2.20 19.88
C ALA A 229 17.07 -2.05 20.87
N SER A 230 17.47 -3.14 21.54
CA SER A 230 18.65 -3.19 22.40
C SER A 230 19.94 -3.02 21.59
N VAL A 231 19.92 -3.36 20.30
CA VAL A 231 21.08 -3.24 19.41
C VAL A 231 20.91 -2.02 18.52
N GLN A 232 21.92 -1.14 18.51
CA GLN A 232 21.96 0.02 17.62
C GLN A 232 22.63 -0.37 16.30
N PRO A 233 21.93 -0.30 15.16
CA PRO A 233 22.54 -0.61 13.87
C PRO A 233 23.60 0.46 13.53
N THR A 234 24.83 0.01 13.27
CA THR A 234 25.95 0.88 12.92
C THR A 234 25.95 1.23 11.43
N LEU A 235 26.73 2.25 11.04
CA LEU A 235 26.94 2.57 9.62
C LEU A 235 27.59 1.39 8.87
N ASP A 236 28.49 0.66 9.53
CA ASP A 236 29.13 -0.53 8.94
C ASP A 236 28.15 -1.68 8.72
N PHE A 237 27.18 -1.85 9.63
CA PHE A 237 26.06 -2.76 9.40
C PHE A 237 25.26 -2.34 8.16
N CYS A 238 24.96 -1.05 8.01
CA CYS A 238 24.23 -0.54 6.83
C CYS A 238 25.00 -0.80 5.53
N ARG A 239 26.32 -0.59 5.51
CA ARG A 239 27.18 -0.90 4.36
C ARG A 239 27.20 -2.39 4.01
N ARG A 240 27.26 -3.25 5.03
CA ARG A 240 27.19 -4.71 4.84
C ARG A 240 25.84 -5.14 4.28
N LEU A 241 24.75 -4.60 4.84
CA LEU A 241 23.40 -4.85 4.36
C LEU A 241 23.27 -4.42 2.90
N ASP A 242 23.72 -3.22 2.55
CA ASP A 242 23.70 -2.70 1.18
C ASP A 242 24.43 -3.63 0.19
N SER A 243 25.63 -4.09 0.54
CA SER A 243 26.43 -4.98 -0.29
C SER A 243 25.78 -6.36 -0.53
N ILE A 244 24.97 -6.86 0.40
CA ILE A 244 24.32 -8.18 0.29
C ILE A 244 22.95 -8.06 -0.38
N VAL A 245 22.15 -7.09 0.08
CA VAL A 245 20.74 -6.91 -0.30
C VAL A 245 20.62 -6.15 -1.62
N GLY A 246 21.40 -5.08 -1.82
CA GLY A 246 21.27 -4.17 -2.95
C GLY A 246 21.31 -4.84 -4.33
N PRO A 247 22.38 -5.57 -4.68
CA PRO A 247 22.49 -6.25 -5.97
C PRO A 247 21.40 -7.30 -6.17
N GLN A 248 21.16 -8.12 -5.15
CA GLN A 248 20.24 -9.26 -5.23
C GLN A 248 18.77 -8.81 -5.31
N LEU A 249 18.39 -7.79 -4.53
CA LEU A 249 17.06 -7.20 -4.56
C LEU A 249 16.78 -6.54 -5.91
N THR A 250 17.77 -5.88 -6.52
CA THR A 250 17.65 -5.28 -7.85
C THR A 250 17.33 -6.34 -8.91
N VAL A 251 18.07 -7.47 -8.90
CA VAL A 251 17.81 -8.58 -9.83
C VAL A 251 16.42 -9.17 -9.61
N LEU A 252 16.05 -9.45 -8.35
CA LEU A 252 14.73 -9.98 -8.02
C LEU A 252 13.60 -9.04 -8.46
N ALA A 253 13.76 -7.72 -8.26
CA ALA A 253 12.76 -6.74 -8.68
C ALA A 253 12.56 -6.73 -10.20
N SER A 254 13.64 -6.93 -10.97
CA SER A 254 13.58 -7.05 -12.43
C SER A 254 12.91 -8.36 -12.86
N ASP A 255 13.31 -9.49 -12.27
CA ASP A 255 12.71 -10.82 -12.54
C ASP A 255 11.19 -10.81 -12.32
N ILE A 256 10.74 -10.26 -11.19
CA ILE A 256 9.31 -10.15 -10.85
C ILE A 256 8.58 -9.28 -11.90
N CYS A 257 9.20 -8.17 -12.32
CA CYS A 257 8.63 -7.27 -13.33
C CYS A 257 8.40 -7.99 -14.67
N GLU A 258 9.42 -8.71 -15.14
CA GLU A 258 9.37 -9.43 -16.41
C GLU A 258 8.31 -10.52 -16.41
N GLN A 259 8.27 -11.35 -15.37
CA GLN A 259 7.28 -12.42 -15.24
C GLN A 259 5.86 -11.89 -15.15
N PHE A 260 5.65 -10.81 -14.40
CA PHE A 260 4.34 -10.18 -14.27
C PHE A 260 3.83 -9.63 -15.62
N ASN A 261 4.71 -9.03 -16.41
CA ASN A 261 4.37 -8.54 -17.75
C ASN A 261 4.06 -9.68 -18.72
N ILE A 262 4.75 -10.82 -18.64
CA ILE A 262 4.47 -12.00 -19.45
C ILE A 262 3.10 -12.57 -19.12
N ASN A 263 2.80 -12.77 -17.83
CA ASN A 263 1.50 -13.29 -17.38
C ASN A 263 0.34 -12.35 -17.74
N LYS A 264 0.55 -11.03 -17.70
CA LYS A 264 -0.45 -10.04 -18.15
C LYS A 264 -0.70 -10.05 -19.66
N ARG A 265 0.34 -10.25 -20.47
CA ARG A 265 0.20 -10.38 -21.94
C ARG A 265 -0.63 -11.60 -22.33
N ILE A 266 -0.55 -12.68 -21.55
CA ILE A 266 -1.36 -13.89 -21.75
C ILE A 266 -2.81 -13.67 -21.28
N SER A 267 -3.04 -12.83 -20.27
CA SER A 267 -4.36 -12.55 -19.68
C SER A 267 -5.15 -11.40 -20.35
N GLY A 268 -4.65 -10.78 -21.43
CA GLY A 268 -5.39 -9.80 -22.24
C GLY A 268 -5.62 -8.41 -21.61
N PHE A 269 -5.10 -8.12 -20.41
CA PHE A 269 -5.20 -6.81 -19.76
C PHE A 269 -3.95 -5.97 -20.03
N VAL A 270 -4.06 -4.98 -20.92
CA VAL A 270 -2.99 -4.05 -21.27
C VAL A 270 -2.98 -2.89 -20.28
N LEU A 271 -2.06 -2.90 -19.31
CA LEU A 271 -1.49 -1.66 -18.77
C LEU A 271 0.01 -1.71 -19.05
N CYS A 272 0.47 -0.83 -19.93
CA CYS A 272 1.84 -0.85 -20.44
C CYS A 272 2.82 -0.35 -19.36
N CYS A 273 3.48 -1.26 -18.63
CA CYS A 273 4.78 -0.94 -18.02
C CYS A 273 5.84 -1.01 -19.12
N VAL A 274 5.96 0.05 -19.94
CA VAL A 274 7.08 0.18 -20.87
C VAL A 274 8.31 0.60 -20.06
N PHE A 275 9.10 -0.36 -19.60
CA PHE A 275 10.52 -0.14 -19.41
C PHE A 275 11.22 -0.60 -20.69
N THR A 276 11.63 0.34 -21.54
CA THR A 276 12.54 0.04 -22.64
C THR A 276 13.94 -0.20 -22.08
N LEU A 277 14.21 -1.45 -21.67
CA LEU A 277 15.58 -1.94 -21.47
C LEU A 277 16.15 -2.32 -22.85
N LYS A 278 16.44 -1.33 -23.70
CA LYS A 278 17.20 -1.58 -24.94
C LYS A 278 18.69 -1.52 -24.60
N HIS A 279 19.26 -2.67 -24.27
CA HIS A 279 20.57 -3.14 -24.74
C HIS A 279 21.01 -4.36 -23.94
N LEU A 280 20.72 -5.58 -24.44
CA LEU A 280 21.56 -6.77 -24.26
C LEU A 280 21.09 -8.00 -25.06
N THR A 281 20.65 -7.84 -26.31
CA THR A 281 20.54 -8.99 -27.24
C THR A 281 20.71 -8.50 -28.67
N ASP A 282 21.95 -8.34 -29.13
CA ASP A 282 22.27 -8.70 -30.51
C ASP A 282 23.78 -8.98 -30.65
N LEU A 283 24.15 -10.24 -30.46
CA LEU A 283 25.47 -10.76 -30.79
C LEU A 283 25.27 -12.13 -31.46
N GLY A 284 24.79 -12.08 -32.70
CA GLY A 284 24.68 -13.23 -33.58
C GLY A 284 25.22 -12.89 -34.98
N ARG A 285 26.46 -13.34 -35.25
CA ARG A 285 27.20 -13.32 -36.53
C ARG A 285 27.78 -11.97 -37.00
N VAL A 286 29.09 -11.79 -36.79
CA VAL A 286 30.16 -11.78 -37.82
C VAL A 286 31.51 -11.51 -37.10
N ARG A 287 32.56 -12.30 -37.41
CA ARG A 287 33.99 -12.01 -37.14
C ARG A 287 34.68 -11.72 -38.49
N PRO A 288 35.93 -11.21 -38.56
CA PRO A 288 36.57 -10.15 -37.76
C PRO A 288 37.34 -9.11 -38.63
N SER A 289 37.50 -7.86 -38.19
CA SER A 289 38.68 -7.04 -38.54
C SER A 289 38.93 -5.90 -37.52
N PRO A 290 40.19 -5.42 -37.35
CA PRO A 290 40.61 -4.62 -36.20
C PRO A 290 40.92 -3.15 -36.54
N ARG A 291 40.94 -2.29 -35.50
CA ARG A 291 41.00 -0.80 -35.49
C ARG A 291 39.59 -0.20 -35.58
N TRP A 292 39.14 0.69 -34.69
CA TRP A 292 39.73 1.95 -34.22
C TRP A 292 39.17 2.27 -32.82
N ARG A 293 40.02 2.61 -31.85
CA ARG A 293 40.28 3.97 -31.34
C ARG A 293 39.06 4.59 -30.63
N CYS A 294 39.23 4.78 -29.32
CA CYS A 294 38.36 5.49 -28.39
C CYS A 294 38.29 6.96 -28.79
N ASP A 295 37.12 7.47 -29.16
CA ASP A 295 36.83 8.89 -29.21
C ASP A 295 35.37 9.16 -28.83
N ARG A 296 35.20 10.28 -28.12
CA ARG A 296 33.99 10.79 -27.48
C ARG A 296 32.77 10.86 -28.40
N LEU A 297 31.63 10.38 -27.90
CA LEU A 297 30.27 10.79 -28.27
C LEU A 297 29.56 11.01 -26.91
N GLY A 298 29.09 12.19 -26.55
CA GLY A 298 28.27 13.11 -27.32
C GLY A 298 26.91 13.16 -26.62
N SER A 299 26.56 14.33 -26.08
CA SER A 299 25.32 14.59 -25.35
C SER A 299 24.08 14.15 -26.12
N GLY A 300 23.43 13.07 -25.68
CA GLY A 300 22.14 12.60 -26.17
C GLY A 300 21.04 12.90 -25.16
N VAL A 301 20.09 13.75 -25.54
CA VAL A 301 18.90 14.10 -24.75
C VAL A 301 18.03 12.84 -24.57
N LEU A 302 18.01 12.29 -23.37
CA LEU A 302 17.03 11.30 -22.93
C LEU A 302 15.73 12.04 -22.58
N SER A 303 14.81 12.12 -23.53
CA SER A 303 13.42 12.49 -23.26
C SER A 303 12.75 11.37 -22.46
N VAL A 304 12.32 11.69 -21.25
CA VAL A 304 11.43 10.84 -20.45
C VAL A 304 10.06 10.86 -21.12
N PRO A 305 9.44 9.70 -21.41
CA PRO A 305 8.10 9.72 -21.98
C PRO A 305 7.13 10.27 -20.93
N VAL A 306 6.45 11.35 -21.29
CA VAL A 306 5.22 11.80 -20.63
C VAL A 306 4.24 10.63 -20.70
N VAL A 307 3.76 10.19 -19.55
CA VAL A 307 2.66 9.23 -19.45
C VAL A 307 1.42 9.91 -20.02
N VAL A 308 1.19 9.72 -21.32
CA VAL A 308 -0.09 10.07 -21.93
C VAL A 308 -1.07 9.00 -21.48
N ALA A 309 -1.91 9.33 -20.50
CA ALA A 309 -3.05 8.51 -20.14
C ALA A 309 -3.97 8.40 -21.37
N LEU A 310 -3.89 7.25 -22.05
CA LEU A 310 -4.93 6.88 -23.01
C LEU A 310 -6.22 6.70 -22.20
N SER A 311 -7.29 7.37 -22.63
CA SER A 311 -8.62 7.29 -22.04
C SER A 311 -9.14 5.85 -22.09
N GLU A 312 -8.82 5.06 -21.08
CA GLU A 312 -9.46 3.76 -20.85
C GLU A 312 -10.93 4.00 -20.52
N LYS A 313 -11.85 3.31 -21.22
CA LYS A 313 -13.27 3.30 -20.84
C LYS A 313 -13.34 2.85 -19.38
N GLU A 314 -14.08 3.57 -18.53
CA GLU A 314 -14.26 3.17 -17.14
C GLU A 314 -14.70 1.69 -17.07
N PRO A 315 -14.12 0.89 -16.17
CA PRO A 315 -14.49 -0.51 -16.04
C PRO A 315 -16.00 -0.62 -15.73
N GLN A 316 -16.67 -1.56 -16.40
CA GLN A 316 -18.12 -1.77 -16.30
C GLN A 316 -18.57 -2.20 -14.89
N PHE A 317 -17.63 -2.63 -14.06
CA PHE A 317 -17.83 -3.04 -12.68
C PHE A 317 -16.70 -2.51 -11.78
N LYS A 318 -17.05 -2.19 -10.53
CA LYS A 318 -16.11 -1.89 -9.44
C LYS A 318 -16.35 -2.91 -8.33
N PHE A 319 -15.33 -3.28 -7.57
CA PHE A 319 -15.47 -4.26 -6.50
C PHE A 319 -14.50 -4.04 -5.35
N ILE A 320 -14.88 -4.55 -4.18
CA ILE A 320 -14.04 -4.72 -2.99
C ILE A 320 -14.16 -6.18 -2.56
N TYR A 321 -13.03 -6.83 -2.35
CA TYR A 321 -12.93 -8.14 -1.75
C TYR A 321 -12.10 -8.06 -0.47
N PHE A 322 -12.58 -8.70 0.59
CA PHE A 322 -11.87 -8.83 1.84
C PHE A 322 -12.00 -10.25 2.39
N ASN A 323 -10.90 -10.77 2.94
CA ASN A 323 -10.87 -12.06 3.63
C ASN A 323 -10.45 -11.85 5.09
N HIS A 324 -11.34 -12.13 6.03
CA HIS A 324 -11.07 -11.95 7.46
C HIS A 324 -10.00 -12.94 7.97
N MET A 325 -9.84 -14.12 7.35
CA MET A 325 -8.87 -15.13 7.81
C MET A 325 -7.41 -14.74 7.63
N ASN A 326 -7.10 -14.00 6.57
CA ASN A 326 -5.71 -13.64 6.22
C ASN A 326 -5.55 -12.15 5.92
N LEU A 327 -6.59 -11.36 6.19
CA LEU A 327 -6.66 -9.92 5.95
C LEU A 327 -6.45 -9.51 4.49
N ALA A 328 -6.58 -10.44 3.54
CA ALA A 328 -6.33 -10.15 2.13
C ALA A 328 -7.40 -9.21 1.58
N GLU A 329 -6.94 -8.12 0.98
CA GLU A 329 -7.77 -7.12 0.33
C GLU A 329 -7.45 -7.06 -1.16
N LYS A 330 -8.51 -7.01 -1.98
CA LYS A 330 -8.40 -6.76 -3.42
C LYS A 330 -9.52 -5.81 -3.83
N SER A 331 -9.18 -4.65 -4.35
CA SER A 331 -10.15 -3.63 -4.72
C SER A 331 -9.82 -3.00 -6.07
N THR A 332 -10.86 -2.70 -6.87
CA THR A 332 -10.76 -1.80 -8.03
C THR A 332 -11.19 -0.38 -7.69
N ILE A 333 -11.75 -0.18 -6.50
CA ILE A 333 -11.99 1.13 -5.91
C ILE A 333 -10.65 1.63 -5.39
N HIS A 334 -9.90 2.31 -6.24
CA HIS A 334 -8.58 2.82 -5.91
C HIS A 334 -8.70 4.19 -5.23
N MET A 335 -8.24 4.30 -3.97
CA MET A 335 -7.84 5.59 -3.42
C MET A 335 -6.36 5.82 -3.73
N ARG A 336 -6.04 6.59 -4.78
CA ARG A 336 -4.74 7.28 -4.77
C ARG A 336 -4.86 8.39 -3.73
N LYS A 337 -4.42 8.11 -2.49
CA LYS A 337 -4.32 9.09 -1.41
C LYS A 337 -3.16 10.06 -1.72
N THR A 338 -3.32 10.93 -2.71
CA THR A 338 -2.48 12.13 -2.85
C THR A 338 -3.02 13.22 -1.91
N PRO A 339 -2.17 13.90 -1.11
CA PRO A 339 -2.61 14.85 -0.08
C PRO A 339 -3.45 16.03 -0.62
N SER A 340 -3.48 16.25 -1.93
CA SER A 340 -4.20 17.36 -2.57
C SER A 340 -5.55 17.00 -3.18
N VAL A 341 -5.87 15.74 -3.47
CA VAL A 341 -7.16 15.35 -4.06
C VAL A 341 -7.51 13.90 -3.70
N SER A 342 -8.60 13.70 -2.96
CA SER A 342 -9.24 12.39 -2.81
C SER A 342 -10.34 12.26 -3.87
N LEU A 343 -10.01 11.65 -5.00
CA LEU A 343 -11.03 11.22 -5.96
C LEU A 343 -11.48 9.81 -5.58
N THR A 344 -12.55 9.68 -4.80
CA THR A 344 -13.24 8.40 -4.75
C THR A 344 -13.78 8.14 -6.16
N SER A 345 -13.43 7.00 -6.76
CA SER A 345 -13.98 6.64 -8.06
C SER A 345 -15.48 6.30 -7.97
N VAL A 346 -16.07 6.29 -6.77
CA VAL A 346 -17.44 5.86 -6.49
C VAL A 346 -18.22 6.99 -5.84
N HIS A 347 -19.49 7.12 -6.25
CA HIS A 347 -20.42 8.12 -5.72
C HIS A 347 -20.72 7.86 -4.22
N PRO A 348 -20.81 8.90 -3.37
CA PRO A 348 -21.07 8.75 -1.93
C PRO A 348 -22.25 7.84 -1.59
N ASP A 349 -23.38 7.99 -2.29
CA ASP A 349 -24.57 7.15 -2.09
C ASP A 349 -24.28 5.64 -2.23
N LEU A 350 -23.41 5.26 -3.17
CA LEU A 350 -23.05 3.85 -3.38
C LEU A 350 -22.13 3.35 -2.26
N MET A 351 -21.21 4.19 -1.78
CA MET A 351 -20.39 3.86 -0.61
C MET A 351 -21.21 3.71 0.67
N LYS A 352 -22.29 4.50 0.81
CA LYS A 352 -23.25 4.35 1.91
C LYS A 352 -23.95 2.99 1.85
N ILE A 353 -24.49 2.61 0.68
CA ILE A 353 -25.11 1.29 0.49
C ILE A 353 -24.12 0.16 0.83
N LEU A 354 -22.85 0.29 0.42
CA LEU A 354 -21.81 -0.67 0.78
C LEU A 354 -21.58 -0.76 2.30
N GLY A 355 -21.57 0.38 2.99
CA GLY A 355 -21.47 0.45 4.45
C GLY A 355 -22.68 -0.15 5.19
N ASP A 356 -23.89 0.02 4.64
CA ASP A 356 -25.12 -0.56 5.16
C ASP A 356 -25.09 -2.09 5.04
N ILE A 357 -24.74 -2.61 3.86
CA ILE A 357 -24.55 -4.05 3.62
C ILE A 357 -23.49 -4.62 4.59
N ASN A 358 -22.35 -3.95 4.74
CA ASN A 358 -21.31 -4.39 5.67
C ASN A 358 -21.80 -4.41 7.13
N SER A 359 -22.68 -3.49 7.50
CA SER A 359 -23.29 -3.46 8.83
C SER A 359 -24.22 -4.65 9.06
N ASP A 360 -24.99 -5.03 8.04
CA ASP A 360 -25.85 -6.22 8.08
C ASP A 360 -25.02 -7.52 8.14
N PHE A 361 -23.97 -7.64 7.32
CA PHE A 361 -23.03 -8.77 7.35
C PHE A 361 -22.32 -8.97 8.70
N THR A 362 -22.23 -7.94 9.53
CA THR A 362 -21.63 -8.05 10.86
C THR A 362 -22.64 -8.54 11.92
N ARG A 363 -23.94 -8.48 11.64
CA ARG A 363 -25.00 -8.88 12.60
C ARG A 363 -25.22 -10.38 12.64
N VAL A 364 -24.99 -11.08 11.52
CA VAL A 364 -25.26 -12.51 11.36
C VAL A 364 -24.00 -13.21 10.87
N ASP A 365 -23.62 -14.33 11.49
CA ASP A 365 -22.45 -15.12 11.09
C ASP A 365 -22.80 -16.25 10.10
N GLU A 366 -23.75 -15.98 9.22
CA GLU A 366 -24.18 -16.90 8.17
C GLU A 366 -23.74 -16.37 6.79
N ASP A 367 -23.74 -17.25 5.81
CA ASP A 367 -23.54 -16.86 4.41
C ASP A 367 -24.74 -16.03 3.97
N GLU A 368 -24.49 -14.85 3.38
CA GLU A 368 -25.53 -13.90 3.04
C GLU A 368 -25.24 -13.23 1.70
N GLU A 369 -26.27 -13.00 0.91
CA GLU A 369 -26.20 -12.25 -0.34
C GLU A 369 -27.27 -11.15 -0.34
N ILE A 370 -26.84 -9.92 -0.54
CA ILE A 370 -27.70 -8.73 -0.57
C ILE A 370 -27.51 -8.05 -1.91
N ILE A 371 -28.59 -7.91 -2.68
CA ILE A 371 -28.59 -7.23 -3.99
C ILE A 371 -29.51 -6.01 -3.92
N VAL A 372 -28.96 -4.84 -4.19
CA VAL A 372 -29.65 -3.55 -4.11
C VAL A 372 -29.60 -2.86 -5.47
N LYS A 373 -30.75 -2.36 -5.94
CA LYS A 373 -30.82 -1.41 -7.07
C LYS A 373 -30.91 0.01 -6.53
N ALA A 374 -29.88 0.80 -6.74
CA ALA A 374 -29.83 2.20 -6.32
C ALA A 374 -30.71 3.09 -7.20
N MET A 375 -31.11 4.24 -6.66
CA MET A 375 -31.90 5.26 -7.38
C MET A 375 -31.15 5.85 -8.60
N SER A 376 -29.82 5.71 -8.61
CA SER A 376 -28.92 6.16 -9.68
C SER A 376 -28.74 5.13 -10.81
N ASP A 377 -29.60 4.12 -10.89
CA ASP A 377 -29.56 2.99 -11.85
C ASP A 377 -28.32 2.06 -11.71
N TYR A 378 -27.58 2.17 -10.61
CA TYR A 378 -26.50 1.24 -10.28
C TYR A 378 -27.05 0.03 -9.51
N TRP A 379 -26.41 -1.12 -9.72
CA TRP A 379 -26.61 -2.31 -8.90
C TRP A 379 -25.45 -2.46 -7.93
N VAL A 380 -25.77 -2.73 -6.67
CA VAL A 380 -24.80 -3.02 -5.61
C VAL A 380 -25.08 -4.42 -5.09
N VAL A 381 -24.07 -5.28 -5.13
CA VAL A 381 -24.15 -6.66 -4.67
C VAL A 381 -23.16 -6.85 -3.55
N GLY A 382 -23.62 -7.31 -2.39
CA GLY A 382 -22.80 -7.81 -1.31
C GLY A 382 -22.94 -9.32 -1.24
N LYS A 383 -21.83 -10.03 -1.06
CA LYS A 383 -21.81 -11.47 -0.82
C LYS A 383 -20.84 -11.78 0.33
N LYS A 384 -21.34 -12.43 1.37
CA LYS A 384 -20.56 -12.96 2.49
C LYS A 384 -20.54 -14.48 2.41
N SER A 385 -19.35 -15.07 2.41
CA SER A 385 -19.20 -16.52 2.46
C SER A 385 -17.92 -16.95 3.17
N ASP A 386 -18.01 -17.84 4.16
CA ASP A 386 -16.84 -18.42 4.86
C ASP A 386 -15.77 -17.38 5.24
N GLN A 387 -16.16 -16.35 5.98
CA GLN A 387 -15.30 -15.22 6.39
C GLN A 387 -14.72 -14.36 5.25
N ARG A 388 -15.30 -14.45 4.05
CA ARG A 388 -14.96 -13.60 2.90
C ARG A 388 -16.13 -12.70 2.57
N GLU A 389 -15.83 -11.46 2.26
CA GLU A 389 -16.80 -10.48 1.82
C GLU A 389 -16.43 -9.98 0.43
N LEU A 390 -17.41 -9.95 -0.47
CA LEU A 390 -17.29 -9.41 -1.82
C LEU A 390 -18.40 -8.36 -2.02
N TYR A 391 -17.99 -7.18 -2.42
CA TYR A 391 -18.87 -6.08 -2.77
C TYR A 391 -18.66 -5.73 -4.23
N VAL A 392 -19.72 -5.59 -5.02
CA VAL A 392 -19.65 -5.31 -6.45
C VAL A 392 -20.63 -4.19 -6.80
N ILE A 393 -20.15 -3.20 -7.56
CA ILE A 393 -20.94 -2.12 -8.12
C ILE A 393 -20.97 -2.28 -9.64
N LEU A 394 -22.17 -2.32 -10.22
CA LEU A 394 -22.41 -2.51 -11.64
C LEU A 394 -23.21 -1.33 -12.21
N ASN A 395 -22.74 -0.76 -13.31
CA ASN A 395 -23.47 0.27 -14.05
C ASN A 395 -24.25 -0.36 -15.21
N GLN A 396 -25.42 -0.93 -14.91
CA GLN A 396 -26.27 -1.59 -15.90
C GLN A 396 -27.75 -1.18 -15.72
N LYS A 397 -28.10 -0.04 -16.32
CA LYS A 397 -29.42 0.61 -16.11
C LYS A 397 -30.61 -0.30 -16.40
N ASN A 398 -30.54 -1.00 -17.53
CA ASN A 398 -31.63 -1.84 -18.04
C ASN A 398 -31.51 -3.31 -17.65
N ALA A 399 -30.51 -3.68 -16.84
CA ALA A 399 -30.32 -5.07 -16.45
C ALA A 399 -31.39 -5.51 -15.44
N ASN A 400 -31.78 -6.78 -15.53
CA ASN A 400 -32.62 -7.44 -14.54
C ASN A 400 -31.75 -8.21 -13.50
N LEU A 401 -32.40 -8.72 -12.45
CA LEU A 401 -31.71 -9.42 -11.36
C LEU A 401 -30.93 -10.65 -11.82
N ILE A 402 -31.43 -11.38 -12.83
CA ILE A 402 -30.80 -12.60 -13.35
C ILE A 402 -29.51 -12.24 -14.08
N GLU A 403 -29.56 -11.22 -14.94
CA GLU A 403 -28.40 -10.71 -15.68
C GLU A 403 -27.30 -10.21 -14.72
N VAL A 404 -27.70 -9.47 -13.68
CA VAL A 404 -26.78 -8.99 -12.63
C VAL A 404 -26.09 -10.17 -11.92
N ASN A 405 -26.86 -11.19 -11.55
CA ASN A 405 -26.30 -12.38 -10.90
C ASN A 405 -25.32 -13.13 -11.82
N GLU A 406 -25.66 -13.32 -13.10
CA GLU A 406 -24.76 -13.93 -14.08
C GLU A 406 -23.44 -13.14 -14.24
N GLU A 407 -23.50 -11.81 -14.26
CA GLU A 407 -22.31 -10.97 -14.36
C GLU A 407 -21.43 -11.07 -13.11
N VAL A 408 -22.01 -11.13 -11.90
CA VAL A 408 -21.25 -11.38 -10.67
C VAL A 408 -20.63 -12.76 -10.67
N LYS A 409 -21.32 -13.80 -11.15
CA LYS A 409 -20.76 -15.15 -11.30
C LYS A 409 -19.58 -15.18 -12.27
N LYS A 410 -19.69 -14.50 -13.41
CA LYS A 410 -18.57 -14.34 -14.37
C LYS A 410 -17.40 -13.58 -13.74
N LEU A 411 -17.67 -12.56 -12.93
CA LEU A 411 -16.63 -11.83 -12.19
C LEU A 411 -15.90 -12.76 -11.21
N CYS A 412 -16.63 -13.54 -10.42
CA CYS A 412 -16.06 -14.55 -9.52
C CYS A 412 -15.18 -15.54 -10.30
N ALA A 413 -15.68 -16.08 -11.42
CA ALA A 413 -14.96 -17.01 -12.29
C ALA A 413 -13.84 -16.39 -13.14
N THR A 414 -13.54 -15.10 -13.01
CA THR A 414 -12.42 -14.47 -13.72
C THR A 414 -11.41 -13.87 -12.75
N GLN A 415 -11.89 -13.19 -11.70
CA GLN A 415 -11.06 -12.47 -10.75
C GLN A 415 -10.77 -13.26 -9.48
N PHE A 416 -11.53 -14.31 -9.20
CA PHE A 416 -11.55 -15.04 -7.94
C PHE A 416 -11.55 -16.56 -8.15
N ASN A 417 -10.94 -17.06 -9.24
CA ASN A 417 -10.96 -18.48 -9.61
C ASN A 417 -10.49 -19.48 -8.55
N ASN A 418 -9.69 -19.03 -7.59
CA ASN A 418 -9.18 -19.86 -6.49
C ASN A 418 -9.90 -19.56 -5.17
N ILE A 419 -10.96 -18.75 -5.18
CA ILE A 419 -11.74 -18.33 -4.03
C ILE A 419 -13.17 -18.79 -4.25
N PHE A 420 -13.60 -19.72 -3.41
CA PHE A 420 -14.96 -20.24 -3.47
C PHE A 420 -15.90 -19.28 -2.73
N PHE A 421 -17.01 -18.93 -3.38
CA PHE A 421 -18.17 -18.30 -2.76
C PHE A 421 -19.32 -19.30 -2.93
N LEU A 422 -20.05 -19.61 -1.86
CA LEU A 422 -21.22 -20.50 -1.94
C LEU A 422 -22.27 -19.91 -2.91
N ASP A 423 -22.81 -20.77 -3.78
CA ASP A 423 -23.76 -20.42 -4.85
C ASP A 423 -25.21 -20.35 -4.38
#